data_AF-A0A4Z2DW63-F1
#
_entry.id   AF-A0A4Z2DW63-F1
#
_cell.length_a   1.000
_cell.length_b   1.000
_cell.length_c   1.000
_cell.angle_alpha   90.00
_cell.angle_beta   90.00
_cell.angle_gamma   90.00
#
_symmetry.space_group_name_H-M   'P 1'
#
loop_
_entity.id
_entity.type
_entity.pdbx_description
1 polymer ?
#
loop_
_entity_poly.entity_id
_entity_poly.type
_entity_poly.pdbx_seq_one_letter_code
_entity_poly.pdbx_strand_id
1 'polypeptide(L)'
;MSDNIWEESSVKGFQFDLDETDDVSTYSKSLGDSFGGTFGDESITIEFNSQFCTICHNLVANEIYYENDATFCSESCWLKAITIALDDFVVGGMSTWPLSTFVSQASKSIILNLAASTYDGDLITKIVNKFKSSLSESTFQSILLKNPVAAFHFLNFLRQTGQLIRLKKYMKLLGFIRESEIPSYNQLMQKLMNLSSGHVDEVNKYLMQIAESEVASNPTVKFIFEISSELAVILDYQNSYEREWSLHYNELHTNANTQKLATTLPKSLLMQPLCETLSALVRMDHSLKSNSRAEVLGKKCKIADEQFKWLVVEPLVQSQNWDDLESLVLKKVSRFIT
;
A
#
# COMPACT_ATOMS: atom_id res chain seq x y z
N MET A 1 -3.77 30.77 5.10
CA MET A 1 -2.50 31.46 4.80
C MET A 1 -2.17 31.12 3.36
N SER A 2 -1.90 32.14 2.57
CA SER A 2 -1.85 32.14 1.11
C SER A 2 -0.69 31.31 0.58
N ASP A 3 -1.03 30.21 -0.10
CA ASP A 3 -0.12 29.48 -0.97
C ASP A 3 -0.05 30.20 -2.32
N ASN A 4 1.14 30.72 -2.63
CA ASN A 4 1.45 31.20 -3.95
C ASN A 4 2.94 30.95 -4.21
N ILE A 5 3.24 30.64 -5.48
CA ILE A 5 4.57 30.56 -6.11
C ILE A 5 5.22 29.17 -6.05
N TRP A 6 4.84 28.31 -7.01
CA TRP A 6 5.82 27.52 -7.75
C TRP A 6 5.45 27.55 -9.22
N GLU A 7 6.40 28.05 -10.01
CA GLU A 7 6.29 28.36 -11.43
C GLU A 7 5.81 27.16 -12.24
N GLU A 8 4.70 27.37 -12.93
CA GLU A 8 4.44 26.75 -14.21
C GLU A 8 5.72 26.89 -15.06
N SER A 9 6.30 25.77 -15.53
CA SER A 9 7.16 25.86 -16.70
C SER A 9 6.36 26.60 -17.76
N SER A 10 6.92 27.66 -18.30
CA SER A 10 6.34 28.63 -19.23
C SER A 10 5.83 28.02 -20.55
N VAL A 11 4.90 27.07 -20.48
CA VAL A 11 4.11 26.62 -21.63
C VAL A 11 2.89 27.52 -21.67
N LYS A 12 3.06 28.69 -22.29
CA LYS A 12 1.96 29.46 -22.85
C LYS A 12 1.30 28.61 -23.95
N GLY A 13 0.39 27.72 -23.57
CA GLY A 13 -0.61 27.21 -24.49
C GLY A 13 -1.65 28.31 -24.67
N PHE A 14 -1.58 29.08 -25.74
CA PHE A 14 -2.67 29.98 -26.12
C PHE A 14 -3.40 29.52 -27.37
N GLN A 15 -4.69 29.80 -27.28
CA GLN A 15 -5.77 29.63 -28.21
C GLN A 15 -5.54 30.44 -29.50
N PHE A 16 -5.86 29.82 -30.63
CA PHE A 16 -5.84 30.43 -31.96
C PHE A 16 -7.08 31.28 -32.20
N ASP A 17 -6.89 32.44 -32.83
CA ASP A 17 -7.73 32.91 -33.94
C ASP A 17 -6.80 33.61 -34.95
N LEU A 18 -6.80 33.09 -36.17
CA LEU A 18 -6.16 33.71 -37.35
C LEU A 18 -7.16 34.69 -37.96
N ASP A 19 -6.68 35.82 -38.49
CA ASP A 19 -7.02 36.28 -39.85
C ASP A 19 -6.12 37.45 -40.33
N GLU A 20 -5.43 37.16 -41.43
CA GLU A 20 -5.17 37.93 -42.66
C GLU A 20 -4.76 39.43 -42.70
N THR A 21 -3.65 39.63 -43.43
CA THR A 21 -3.41 40.58 -44.55
C THR A 21 -2.66 41.92 -44.39
N ASP A 22 -1.76 42.08 -45.36
CA ASP A 22 -1.31 43.26 -46.11
C ASP A 22 -0.05 44.09 -45.71
N ASP A 23 1.05 43.74 -46.39
CA ASP A 23 1.67 44.44 -47.53
C ASP A 23 2.55 45.72 -47.34
N VAL A 24 3.47 45.89 -48.33
CA VAL A 24 4.18 47.13 -48.76
C VAL A 24 5.58 47.42 -48.13
N SER A 25 6.67 46.94 -48.79
CA SER A 25 7.61 47.73 -49.65
C SER A 25 8.83 48.35 -48.91
N THR A 26 9.99 48.71 -49.47
CA THR A 26 10.60 48.68 -50.81
C THR A 26 12.13 48.87 -50.69
N TYR A 27 12.85 48.48 -51.74
CA TYR A 27 14.08 49.05 -52.32
C TYR A 27 15.50 48.63 -51.89
N SER A 28 16.16 48.15 -52.93
CA SER A 28 17.53 47.69 -53.22
C SER A 28 18.61 48.78 -53.36
N LYS A 29 19.89 48.39 -53.15
CA LYS A 29 21.10 48.60 -54.00
C LYS A 29 22.37 48.45 -53.14
N SER A 30 23.17 47.39 -53.27
CA SER A 30 24.26 47.13 -54.23
C SER A 30 25.57 47.95 -54.04
N LEU A 31 26.64 47.21 -53.69
CA LEU A 31 28.06 47.33 -54.05
C LEU A 31 28.97 48.42 -53.41
N GLY A 32 30.04 47.94 -52.74
CA GLY A 32 31.41 48.19 -53.19
C GLY A 32 32.30 49.19 -52.43
N ASP A 33 33.29 48.63 -51.72
CA ASP A 33 34.70 49.07 -51.58
C ASP A 33 35.14 50.27 -50.68
N SER A 34 35.76 49.87 -49.55
CA SER A 34 37.17 50.13 -49.17
C SER A 34 37.57 51.29 -48.22
N PHE A 35 38.48 50.90 -47.30
CA PHE A 35 39.39 51.65 -46.41
C PHE A 35 38.87 52.45 -45.19
N GLY A 36 39.23 51.93 -44.00
CA GLY A 36 40.00 52.68 -42.99
C GLY A 36 39.25 53.30 -41.80
N GLY A 37 39.55 52.80 -40.59
CA GLY A 37 39.68 53.64 -39.39
C GLY A 37 38.50 53.72 -38.41
N THR A 38 38.62 52.93 -37.33
CA THR A 38 38.32 53.27 -35.91
C THR A 38 36.96 53.82 -35.45
N PHE A 39 36.37 53.03 -34.54
CA PHE A 39 35.43 53.34 -33.44
C PHE A 39 33.99 53.74 -33.76
N GLY A 40 33.04 52.90 -33.32
CA GLY A 40 31.67 53.30 -33.00
C GLY A 40 30.59 52.30 -33.39
N ASP A 41 30.09 51.58 -32.37
CA ASP A 41 28.74 51.01 -32.21
C ASP A 41 28.12 49.94 -33.14
N GLU A 42 27.64 48.90 -32.44
CA GLU A 42 26.43 48.11 -32.69
C GLU A 42 26.31 47.42 -34.04
N SER A 43 27.09 46.35 -34.23
CA SER A 43 26.56 45.19 -34.96
C SER A 43 25.76 44.35 -33.97
N ILE A 44 24.44 44.46 -34.05
CA ILE A 44 23.54 43.41 -33.59
C ILE A 44 23.88 42.18 -34.45
N THR A 45 24.76 41.33 -33.95
CA THR A 45 24.80 39.94 -34.37
C THR A 45 23.48 39.34 -33.93
N ILE A 46 22.48 39.34 -34.81
CA ILE A 46 21.36 38.40 -34.69
C ILE A 46 21.99 37.04 -34.99
N GLU A 47 22.54 36.41 -33.96
CA GLU A 47 22.78 34.98 -33.94
C GLU A 47 21.43 34.31 -34.13
N PHE A 48 21.03 34.05 -35.37
CA PHE A 48 20.12 32.96 -35.64
C PHE A 48 20.87 31.69 -35.24
N ASN A 49 20.78 31.32 -33.96
CA ASN A 49 21.11 29.98 -33.50
C ASN A 49 20.09 29.03 -34.13
N SER A 50 20.29 28.74 -35.41
CA SER A 50 19.49 27.75 -36.14
C SER A 50 19.74 26.40 -35.50
N GLN A 51 18.89 26.00 -34.57
CA GLN A 51 18.94 24.68 -33.97
C GLN A 51 18.48 23.66 -35.01
N PHE A 52 19.33 22.66 -35.26
CA PHE A 52 18.98 21.53 -36.12
C PHE A 52 18.37 20.42 -35.28
N CYS A 53 17.45 19.66 -35.86
CA CYS A 53 16.94 18.48 -35.17
C CYS A 53 18.01 17.41 -35.04
N THR A 54 18.14 16.83 -33.85
CA THR A 54 19.15 15.81 -33.56
C THR A 54 18.90 14.45 -34.25
N ILE A 55 17.70 14.24 -34.83
CA ILE A 55 17.32 13.00 -35.53
C ILE A 55 17.26 13.19 -37.05
N CYS A 56 16.53 14.21 -37.50
CA CYS A 56 16.25 14.43 -38.92
C CYS A 56 17.25 15.39 -39.58
N HIS A 57 18.08 16.10 -38.78
CA HIS A 57 18.99 17.18 -39.20
C HIS A 57 18.35 18.33 -39.99
N ASN A 58 17.01 18.40 -40.03
CA ASN A 58 16.30 19.54 -40.61
C ASN A 58 16.37 20.75 -39.67
N LEU A 59 16.29 21.94 -40.27
CA LEU A 59 16.17 23.21 -39.56
C LEU A 59 14.89 23.22 -38.72
N VAL A 60 15.01 23.54 -37.43
CA VAL A 60 13.84 23.71 -36.55
C VAL A 60 13.27 25.10 -36.79
N ALA A 61 12.17 25.17 -37.55
CA ALA A 61 11.54 26.45 -37.92
C ALA A 61 10.83 27.15 -36.74
N ASN A 62 10.38 26.36 -35.75
CA ASN A 62 9.78 26.82 -34.49
C ASN A 62 10.40 26.02 -33.34
N GLU A 63 10.95 26.69 -32.33
CA GLU A 63 11.56 26.05 -31.15
C GLU A 63 10.50 25.25 -30.36
N ILE A 64 10.45 23.93 -30.56
CA ILE A 64 9.66 23.01 -29.74
C ILE A 64 10.65 22.20 -28.90
N TYR A 65 10.78 22.58 -27.63
CA TYR A 65 11.59 21.85 -26.66
C TYR A 65 10.77 20.69 -26.10
N TYR A 66 11.10 19.47 -26.50
CA TYR A 66 10.55 18.26 -25.89
C TYR A 66 11.34 17.86 -24.64
N GLU A 67 12.64 18.18 -24.60
CA GLU A 67 13.57 17.88 -23.52
C GLU A 67 14.58 19.03 -23.40
N ASN A 68 15.17 19.21 -22.21
CA ASN A 68 16.04 20.37 -21.92
C ASN A 68 17.32 20.42 -22.76
N ASP A 69 17.87 19.25 -23.13
CA ASP A 69 19.19 19.14 -23.77
C ASP A 69 19.12 18.62 -25.22
N ALA A 70 17.94 18.54 -25.83
CA ALA A 70 17.77 18.01 -27.19
C ALA A 70 16.63 18.67 -27.97
N THR A 71 16.88 18.93 -29.25
CA THR A 71 15.97 19.63 -30.16
C THR A 71 15.40 18.68 -31.22
N PHE A 72 14.07 18.68 -31.36
CA PHE A 72 13.38 17.81 -32.31
C PHE A 72 12.53 18.62 -33.30
N CYS A 73 12.60 18.28 -34.59
CA CYS A 73 11.83 18.94 -35.65
C CYS A 73 10.32 18.62 -35.60
N SER A 74 9.94 17.55 -34.91
CA SER A 74 8.55 17.06 -34.83
C SER A 74 8.38 16.05 -33.68
N GLU A 75 7.13 15.82 -33.28
CA GLU A 75 6.76 14.76 -32.32
C GLU A 75 7.19 13.39 -32.85
N SER A 76 7.07 13.15 -34.16
CA SER A 76 7.51 11.91 -34.79
C SER A 76 9.02 11.67 -34.64
N CYS A 77 9.85 12.72 -34.68
CA CYS A 77 11.29 12.59 -34.47
C CYS A 77 11.62 12.33 -32.99
N TRP A 78 10.90 12.98 -32.08
CA TRP A 78 11.03 12.73 -30.64
C TRP A 78 10.61 11.29 -30.27
N LEU A 79 9.47 10.80 -30.77
CA LEU A 79 9.01 9.42 -30.59
C LEU A 79 10.01 8.41 -31.18
N LYS A 80 10.61 8.72 -32.33
CA LYS A 80 11.65 7.87 -32.93
C LYS A 80 12.90 7.80 -32.05
N ALA A 81 13.32 8.93 -31.46
CA ALA A 81 14.43 8.94 -30.50
C ALA A 81 14.13 8.09 -29.26
N ILE A 82 12.91 8.21 -28.70
CA ILE A 82 12.45 7.39 -27.57
C ILE A 82 12.46 5.89 -27.93
N THR A 83 12.01 5.54 -29.13
CA THR A 83 11.95 4.15 -29.58
C THR A 83 13.35 3.55 -29.71
N ILE A 84 14.29 4.29 -30.33
CA ILE A 84 15.70 3.89 -30.43
C ILE A 84 16.31 3.70 -29.03
N ALA A 85 16.05 4.63 -28.11
CA ALA A 85 16.52 4.54 -26.73
C ALA A 85 15.99 3.29 -26.00
N LEU A 86 14.74 2.92 -26.27
CA LEU A 86 14.12 1.73 -25.69
C LEU A 86 14.74 0.44 -26.26
N ASP A 87 14.92 0.38 -27.58
CA ASP A 87 15.56 -0.77 -28.26
C ASP A 87 17.00 -0.96 -27.76
N ASP A 88 17.78 0.12 -27.67
CA ASP A 88 19.15 0.07 -27.15
C ASP A 88 19.18 -0.38 -25.68
N PHE A 89 18.21 0.06 -24.86
CA PHE A 89 18.08 -0.36 -23.48
C PHE A 89 17.77 -1.85 -23.34
N VAL A 90 16.94 -2.41 -24.23
CA VAL A 90 16.65 -3.86 -24.28
C VAL A 90 17.91 -4.66 -24.59
N VAL A 91 18.69 -4.21 -25.58
CA VAL A 91 19.91 -4.90 -26.05
C VAL A 91 21.10 -4.69 -25.09
N GLY A 92 21.01 -3.73 -24.17
CA GLY A 92 22.09 -3.39 -23.23
C GLY A 92 23.24 -2.64 -23.91
N GLY A 93 22.98 -2.01 -25.06
CA GLY A 93 23.96 -1.24 -25.82
C GLY A 93 24.23 0.14 -25.20
N MET A 94 25.37 0.75 -25.56
CA MET A 94 25.55 2.18 -25.33
C MET A 94 24.70 2.95 -26.34
N SER A 95 23.55 3.42 -25.89
CA SER A 95 22.64 4.20 -26.73
C SER A 95 23.21 5.59 -27.02
N THR A 96 22.99 6.08 -28.23
CA THR A 96 23.09 7.53 -28.53
C THR A 96 22.08 8.35 -27.74
N TRP A 97 21.02 7.70 -27.24
CA TRP A 97 19.94 8.30 -26.45
C TRP A 97 19.71 7.57 -25.12
N PRO A 98 20.50 7.86 -24.08
CA PRO A 98 20.26 7.28 -22.76
C PRO A 98 18.85 7.60 -22.27
N LEU A 99 18.19 6.68 -21.57
CA LEU A 99 16.87 6.94 -20.96
C LEU A 99 16.86 8.12 -19.97
N SER A 100 18.04 8.57 -19.52
CA SER A 100 18.21 9.78 -18.72
C SER A 100 18.00 11.08 -19.50
N THR A 101 18.18 11.08 -20.83
CA THR A 101 17.95 12.25 -21.69
C THR A 101 16.49 12.67 -21.73
N PHE A 102 15.58 11.71 -21.53
CA PHE A 102 14.13 11.94 -21.50
C PHE A 102 13.68 12.26 -20.08
N VAL A 103 13.69 13.53 -19.69
CA VAL A 103 13.40 13.98 -18.32
C VAL A 103 11.94 14.34 -18.09
N SER A 104 11.22 14.74 -19.15
CA SER A 104 9.83 15.17 -19.06
C SER A 104 8.87 14.06 -18.58
N GLN A 105 7.81 14.42 -17.85
CA GLN A 105 6.78 13.45 -17.46
C GLN A 105 6.09 12.80 -18.67
N ALA A 106 5.97 13.55 -19.76
CA ALA A 106 5.40 13.09 -21.03
C ALA A 106 6.26 11.97 -21.63
N SER A 107 7.58 12.16 -21.76
CA SER A 107 8.45 11.12 -22.30
C SER A 107 8.50 9.88 -21.40
N LYS A 108 8.55 10.05 -20.07
CA LYS A 108 8.47 8.91 -19.13
C LYS A 108 7.18 8.09 -19.30
N SER A 109 6.06 8.76 -19.52
CA SER A 109 4.77 8.09 -19.76
C SER A 109 4.76 7.33 -21.09
N ILE A 110 5.30 7.94 -22.15
CA ILE A 110 5.43 7.30 -23.46
C ILE A 110 6.37 6.09 -23.41
N ILE A 111 7.52 6.21 -22.74
CA ILE A 111 8.46 5.10 -22.56
C ILE A 111 7.77 3.91 -21.88
N LEU A 112 6.97 4.15 -20.82
CA LEU A 112 6.23 3.09 -20.16
C LEU A 112 5.13 2.49 -21.02
N ASN A 113 4.41 3.30 -21.80
CA ASN A 113 3.39 2.79 -22.72
C ASN A 113 4.01 1.93 -23.84
N LEU A 114 5.14 2.37 -24.40
CA LEU A 114 5.89 1.59 -25.39
C LEU A 114 6.39 0.28 -24.77
N ALA A 115 6.99 0.33 -23.58
CA ALA A 115 7.42 -0.87 -22.86
C ALA A 115 6.25 -1.81 -22.52
N ALA A 116 5.08 -1.27 -22.16
CA ALA A 116 3.88 -2.07 -21.92
C ALA A 116 3.40 -2.76 -23.20
N SER A 117 3.55 -2.11 -24.36
CA SER A 117 3.14 -2.67 -25.65
C SER A 117 4.01 -3.83 -26.14
N THR A 118 5.22 -4.01 -25.60
CA THR A 118 6.08 -5.17 -25.93
C THR A 118 5.65 -6.44 -25.21
N TYR A 119 4.77 -6.34 -24.20
CA TYR A 119 4.37 -7.44 -23.31
C TYR A 119 5.54 -8.15 -22.59
N ASP A 120 6.71 -7.52 -22.53
CA ASP A 120 7.87 -8.03 -21.80
C ASP A 120 7.85 -7.50 -20.36
N GLY A 121 7.44 -8.37 -19.43
CA GLY A 121 7.37 -8.03 -18.00
C GLY A 121 8.72 -7.69 -17.36
N ASP A 122 9.82 -8.26 -17.86
CA ASP A 122 11.16 -7.98 -17.35
C ASP A 122 11.64 -6.61 -17.81
N LEU A 123 11.37 -6.24 -19.07
CA LEU A 123 11.64 -4.90 -19.58
C LEU A 123 10.88 -3.83 -18.81
N ILE A 124 9.57 -4.01 -18.61
CA ILE A 124 8.73 -3.08 -17.84
C ILE A 124 9.32 -2.90 -16.43
N THR A 125 9.67 -4.02 -15.76
CA THR A 125 10.24 -3.99 -14.41
C THR A 125 11.58 -3.25 -14.37
N LYS A 126 12.47 -3.48 -15.35
CA LYS A 126 13.77 -2.78 -15.45
C LYS A 126 13.58 -1.27 -15.62
N ILE A 127 12.67 -0.83 -16.49
CA ILE A 127 12.39 0.58 -16.74
C ILE A 127 11.81 1.25 -15.50
N VAL A 128 10.82 0.61 -14.87
CA VAL A 128 10.20 1.17 -13.65
C VAL A 128 11.23 1.29 -12.52
N ASN A 129 12.11 0.30 -12.35
CA ASN A 129 13.20 0.38 -11.38
C ASN A 129 14.22 1.49 -11.72
N LYS A 130 14.54 1.67 -13.01
CA LYS A 130 15.38 2.78 -13.46
C LYS A 130 14.74 4.13 -13.11
N PHE A 131 13.45 4.29 -13.39
CA PHE A 131 12.71 5.50 -13.05
C PHE A 131 12.64 5.74 -11.54
N LYS A 132 12.43 4.68 -10.74
CA LYS A 132 12.46 4.77 -9.29
C LYS A 132 13.79 5.31 -8.75
N SER A 133 14.89 4.93 -9.38
CA SER A 133 16.24 5.35 -9.00
C SER A 133 16.58 6.78 -9.43
N SER A 134 15.99 7.26 -10.52
CA SER A 134 16.31 8.58 -11.10
C SER A 134 15.32 9.68 -10.72
N LEU A 135 14.08 9.34 -10.39
CA LEU A 135 13.02 10.31 -10.13
C LEU A 135 12.79 10.53 -8.63
N SER A 136 12.31 11.73 -8.29
CA SER A 136 11.79 11.99 -6.96
C SER A 136 10.60 11.09 -6.63
N GLU A 137 10.35 10.88 -5.34
CA GLU A 137 9.28 9.99 -4.87
C GLU A 137 7.89 10.42 -5.37
N SER A 138 7.56 11.72 -5.32
CA SER A 138 6.27 12.26 -5.76
C SER A 138 6.05 12.08 -7.26
N THR A 139 7.08 12.36 -8.08
CA THR A 139 7.01 12.20 -9.53
C THR A 139 6.84 10.75 -9.91
N PHE A 140 7.58 9.84 -9.27
CA PHE A 140 7.45 8.41 -9.50
C PHE A 140 6.04 7.90 -9.17
N GLN A 141 5.47 8.34 -8.05
CA GLN A 141 4.10 8.00 -7.67
C GLN A 141 3.06 8.47 -8.69
N SER A 142 3.17 9.71 -9.18
CA SER A 142 2.29 10.25 -10.23
C SER A 142 2.36 9.43 -11.52
N ILE A 143 3.56 9.01 -11.92
CA ILE A 143 3.76 8.17 -13.12
C ILE A 143 3.13 6.79 -12.93
N LEU A 144 3.32 6.14 -11.77
CA LEU A 144 2.72 4.84 -11.50
C LEU A 144 1.18 4.89 -11.51
N LEU A 145 0.59 5.94 -10.93
CA LEU A 145 -0.87 6.12 -10.91
C LEU A 145 -1.46 6.23 -12.32
N LYS A 146 -0.73 6.83 -13.27
CA LYS A 146 -1.16 6.96 -14.67
C LYS A 146 -0.93 5.70 -15.50
N ASN A 147 -0.11 4.75 -15.03
CA ASN A 147 0.33 3.57 -15.79
C ASN A 147 0.06 2.27 -15.00
N PRO A 148 -1.17 1.73 -15.03
CA PRO A 148 -1.57 0.60 -14.19
C PRO A 148 -0.76 -0.68 -14.48
N VAL A 149 -0.43 -0.94 -15.75
CA VAL A 149 0.38 -2.12 -16.13
C VAL A 149 1.76 -2.07 -15.47
N ALA A 150 2.46 -0.94 -15.61
CA ALA A 150 3.75 -0.72 -14.98
C ALA A 150 3.68 -0.82 -13.44
N ALA A 151 2.61 -0.28 -12.85
CA ALA A 151 2.35 -0.39 -11.43
C ALA A 151 2.22 -1.84 -10.97
N PHE A 152 1.45 -2.69 -11.67
CA PHE A 152 1.31 -4.10 -11.31
C PHE A 152 2.63 -4.88 -11.40
N HIS A 153 3.41 -4.67 -12.46
CA HIS A 153 4.74 -5.29 -12.57
C HIS A 153 5.66 -4.86 -11.43
N PHE A 154 5.64 -3.58 -11.06
CA PHE A 154 6.41 -3.07 -9.94
C PHE A 154 5.97 -3.64 -8.59
N LEU A 155 4.67 -3.71 -8.32
CA LEU A 155 4.15 -4.38 -7.12
C LEU A 155 4.57 -5.86 -7.09
N ASN A 156 4.52 -6.54 -8.24
CA ASN A 156 4.94 -7.94 -8.31
C ASN A 156 6.44 -8.12 -8.03
N PHE A 157 7.28 -7.24 -8.59
CA PHE A 157 8.70 -7.20 -8.31
C PHE A 157 8.99 -6.97 -6.82
N LEU A 158 8.31 -6.01 -6.18
CA LEU A 158 8.47 -5.75 -4.74
C LEU A 158 8.06 -6.96 -3.89
N ARG A 159 7.00 -7.66 -4.28
CA ARG A 159 6.54 -8.89 -3.64
C ARG A 159 7.55 -10.03 -3.79
N GLN A 160 8.08 -10.25 -4.99
CA GLN A 160 9.07 -11.31 -5.26
C GLN A 160 10.42 -11.04 -4.57
N THR A 161 10.81 -9.78 -4.44
CA THR A 161 12.06 -9.38 -3.76
C THR A 161 11.91 -9.19 -2.25
N GLY A 162 10.73 -9.42 -1.68
CA GLY A 162 10.49 -9.32 -0.24
C GLY A 162 10.51 -7.88 0.32
N GLN A 163 10.40 -6.85 -0.53
CA GLN A 163 10.40 -5.45 -0.12
C GLN A 163 9.03 -5.01 0.46
N LEU A 164 8.60 -5.65 1.55
CA LEU A 164 7.22 -5.54 2.07
C LEU A 164 6.80 -4.13 2.48
N ILE A 165 7.70 -3.33 3.06
CA ILE A 165 7.42 -1.94 3.47
C ILE A 165 7.05 -1.09 2.25
N ARG A 166 7.83 -1.21 1.17
CA ARG A 166 7.58 -0.50 -0.09
C ARG A 166 6.33 -1.03 -0.78
N LEU A 167 6.16 -2.36 -0.81
CA LEU A 167 4.97 -3.00 -1.38
C LEU A 167 3.71 -2.42 -0.73
N LYS A 168 3.65 -2.41 0.61
CA LYS A 168 2.53 -1.86 1.38
C LYS A 168 2.26 -0.40 1.02
N LYS A 169 3.29 0.43 0.96
CA LYS A 169 3.18 1.85 0.59
C LYS A 169 2.55 2.05 -0.79
N TYR A 170 3.05 1.37 -1.81
CA TYR A 170 2.57 1.55 -3.18
C TYR A 170 1.21 0.87 -3.43
N MET A 171 0.90 -0.24 -2.76
CA MET A 171 -0.45 -0.83 -2.81
C MET A 171 -1.50 0.15 -2.26
N LYS A 172 -1.22 0.81 -1.13
CA LYS A 172 -2.09 1.86 -0.58
C LYS A 172 -2.29 3.02 -1.54
N LEU A 173 -1.20 3.52 -2.15
CA LEU A 173 -1.24 4.60 -3.14
C LEU A 173 -2.17 4.26 -4.31
N LEU A 174 -2.13 3.02 -4.78
CA LEU A 174 -2.94 2.53 -5.91
C LEU A 174 -4.38 2.15 -5.52
N GLY A 175 -4.77 2.34 -4.24
CA GLY A 175 -6.12 2.04 -3.74
C GLY A 175 -6.32 0.60 -3.24
N PHE A 176 -5.30 -0.26 -3.29
CA PHE A 176 -5.33 -1.64 -2.78
C PHE A 176 -5.10 -1.70 -1.27
N ILE A 177 -5.96 -1.00 -0.51
CA ILE A 177 -5.79 -0.76 0.92
C ILE A 177 -6.00 -2.03 1.74
N ARG A 178 -6.96 -2.90 1.37
CA ARG A 178 -7.15 -4.18 2.06
C ARG A 178 -5.99 -5.13 1.77
N GLU A 179 -5.63 -5.24 0.50
CA GLU A 179 -4.63 -6.17 0.02
C GLU A 179 -3.23 -5.81 0.52
N SER A 180 -2.96 -4.52 0.80
CA SER A 180 -1.70 -4.07 1.40
C SER A 180 -1.45 -4.62 2.79
N GLU A 181 -2.49 -5.08 3.50
CA GLU A 181 -2.39 -5.65 4.84
C GLU A 181 -2.17 -7.17 4.85
N ILE A 182 -2.42 -7.87 3.73
CA ILE A 182 -2.24 -9.32 3.61
C ILE A 182 -0.84 -9.78 4.08
N PRO A 183 0.27 -9.11 3.72
CA PRO A 183 1.59 -9.52 4.20
C PRO A 183 1.74 -9.41 5.72
N SER A 184 1.20 -8.36 6.34
CA SER A 184 1.19 -8.18 7.80
C SER A 184 0.35 -9.28 8.47
N TYR A 185 -0.79 -9.63 7.88
CA TYR A 185 -1.63 -10.72 8.39
C TYR A 185 -0.95 -12.09 8.28
N ASN A 186 -0.28 -12.38 7.17
CA ASN A 186 0.48 -13.62 7.02
C ASN A 186 1.60 -13.74 8.07
N GLN A 187 2.30 -12.64 8.36
CA GLN A 187 3.30 -12.60 9.43
C GLN A 187 2.67 -12.84 10.81
N LEU A 188 1.51 -12.24 11.07
CA LEU A 188 0.75 -12.49 12.31
C LEU A 188 0.38 -13.97 12.42
N MET A 189 -0.18 -14.58 11.37
CA MET A 189 -0.57 -16.01 11.39
C MET A 189 0.64 -16.92 11.67
N GLN A 190 1.80 -16.62 11.09
CA GLN A 190 3.03 -17.36 11.38
C GLN A 190 3.47 -17.22 12.84
N LYS A 191 3.32 -16.03 13.44
CA LYS A 191 3.59 -15.82 14.86
C LYS A 191 2.61 -16.57 15.75
N LEU A 192 1.32 -16.56 15.43
CA LEU A 192 0.28 -17.28 16.18
C LEU A 192 0.45 -18.80 16.10
N MET A 193 0.85 -19.35 14.94
CA MET A 193 1.10 -20.80 14.80
C MET A 193 2.26 -21.30 15.67
N ASN A 194 3.21 -20.43 16.00
CA ASN A 194 4.35 -20.75 16.85
C ASN A 194 4.21 -20.21 18.28
N LEU A 195 2.99 -19.85 18.69
CA LEU A 195 2.76 -19.19 19.96
C LEU A 195 3.08 -20.13 21.14
N SER A 196 3.81 -19.58 22.11
CA SER A 196 3.96 -20.16 23.44
C SER A 196 3.82 -19.06 24.49
N SER A 197 3.61 -19.44 25.75
CA SER A 197 3.35 -18.48 26.85
C SER A 197 4.41 -17.39 27.00
N GLY A 198 5.66 -17.64 26.58
CA GLY A 198 6.76 -16.66 26.61
C GLY A 198 6.76 -15.63 25.47
N HIS A 199 5.91 -15.80 24.45
CA HIS A 199 5.86 -14.95 23.25
C HIS A 199 4.54 -14.17 23.12
N VAL A 200 3.61 -14.32 24.07
CA VAL A 200 2.29 -13.68 24.01
C VAL A 200 2.40 -12.15 23.97
N ASP A 201 3.26 -11.56 24.79
CA ASP A 201 3.46 -10.10 24.83
C ASP A 201 3.97 -9.56 23.48
N GLU A 202 4.86 -10.30 22.81
CA GLU A 202 5.38 -9.94 21.49
C GLU A 202 4.28 -9.97 20.43
N VAL A 203 3.44 -11.02 20.47
CA VAL A 203 2.32 -11.18 19.54
C VAL A 203 1.23 -10.14 19.80
N ASN A 204 0.91 -9.84 21.06
CA ASN A 204 -0.05 -8.81 21.42
C ASN A 204 0.44 -7.41 21.03
N LYS A 205 1.74 -7.13 21.19
CA LYS A 205 2.33 -5.91 20.64
C LYS A 205 2.15 -5.83 19.12
N TYR A 206 2.32 -6.93 18.40
CA TYR A 206 2.13 -6.96 16.95
C TYR A 206 0.65 -6.79 16.55
N LEU A 207 -0.28 -7.41 17.28
CA LEU A 207 -1.73 -7.20 17.10
C LEU A 207 -2.13 -5.74 17.34
N MET A 208 -1.59 -5.12 18.38
CA MET A 208 -1.81 -3.70 18.67
C MET A 208 -1.19 -2.80 17.60
N GLN A 209 -0.03 -3.15 17.03
CA GLN A 209 0.54 -2.40 15.90
C GLN A 209 -0.34 -2.47 14.63
N ILE A 210 -0.98 -3.60 14.38
CA ILE A 210 -1.96 -3.73 13.29
C ILE A 210 -3.17 -2.84 13.61
N ALA A 211 -3.63 -2.88 14.85
CA ALA A 211 -4.75 -2.08 15.32
C ALA A 211 -4.46 -0.56 15.23
N GLU A 212 -3.28 -0.11 15.63
CA GLU A 212 -2.90 1.30 15.64
C GLU A 212 -2.45 1.83 14.27
N SER A 213 -2.40 0.97 13.24
CA SER A 213 -1.93 1.38 11.92
C SER A 213 -2.84 2.42 11.28
N GLU A 214 -2.27 3.32 10.46
CA GLU A 214 -2.96 4.40 9.72
C GLU A 214 -4.20 3.93 8.93
N VAL A 215 -4.29 2.63 8.66
CA VAL A 215 -5.36 1.97 7.93
C VAL A 215 -6.63 1.81 8.77
N ALA A 216 -6.55 1.90 10.10
CA ALA A 216 -7.70 1.84 11.00
C ALA A 216 -8.76 2.93 10.73
N SER A 217 -8.36 4.04 10.10
CA SER A 217 -9.26 5.10 9.64
C SER A 217 -10.09 4.72 8.41
N ASN A 218 -9.71 3.66 7.68
CA ASN A 218 -10.39 3.23 6.47
C ASN A 218 -11.53 2.25 6.80
N PRO A 219 -12.79 2.55 6.42
CA PRO A 219 -13.94 1.69 6.70
C PRO A 219 -13.78 0.26 6.19
N THR A 220 -13.03 0.08 5.10
CA THR A 220 -12.85 -1.18 4.39
C THR A 220 -12.03 -2.21 5.18
N VAL A 221 -11.19 -1.76 6.13
CA VAL A 221 -10.38 -2.65 6.99
C VAL A 221 -10.73 -2.49 8.48
N LYS A 222 -11.77 -1.72 8.82
CA LYS A 222 -12.20 -1.49 10.21
C LYS A 222 -12.46 -2.81 10.95
N PHE A 223 -13.00 -3.81 10.27
CA PHE A 223 -13.23 -5.14 10.85
C PHE A 223 -11.92 -5.84 11.26
N ILE A 224 -10.82 -5.63 10.53
CA ILE A 224 -9.51 -6.22 10.84
C ILE A 224 -8.97 -5.64 12.15
N PHE A 225 -9.16 -4.33 12.35
CA PHE A 225 -8.85 -3.64 13.60
C PHE A 225 -9.63 -4.23 14.77
N GLU A 226 -10.95 -4.31 14.63
CA GLU A 226 -11.85 -4.79 15.68
C GLU A 226 -11.49 -6.23 16.08
N ILE A 227 -11.31 -7.13 15.10
CA ILE A 227 -10.91 -8.51 15.34
C ILE A 227 -9.52 -8.60 15.98
N SER A 228 -8.55 -7.78 15.55
CA SER A 228 -7.19 -7.83 16.10
C SER A 228 -7.14 -7.35 17.55
N SER A 229 -7.95 -6.33 17.90
CA SER A 229 -8.09 -5.83 19.27
C SER A 229 -8.80 -6.86 20.16
N GLU A 230 -9.88 -7.48 19.69
CA GLU A 230 -10.58 -8.54 20.40
C GLU A 230 -9.68 -9.76 20.64
N LEU A 231 -8.90 -10.16 19.63
CA LEU A 231 -7.96 -11.26 19.73
C LEU A 231 -6.86 -10.96 20.76
N ALA A 232 -6.33 -9.74 20.81
CA ALA A 232 -5.34 -9.35 21.81
C ALA A 232 -5.91 -9.45 23.24
N VAL A 233 -7.14 -8.98 23.45
CA VAL A 233 -7.84 -9.08 24.75
C VAL A 233 -8.01 -10.54 25.17
N ILE A 234 -8.41 -11.41 24.23
CA ILE A 234 -8.60 -12.84 24.51
C ILE A 234 -7.24 -13.48 24.83
N LEU A 235 -6.20 -13.24 24.02
CA LEU A 235 -4.86 -13.82 24.21
C LEU A 235 -4.24 -13.42 25.55
N ASP A 236 -4.31 -12.14 25.93
CA ASP A 236 -3.84 -11.66 27.24
C ASP A 236 -4.56 -12.40 28.39
N TYR A 237 -5.88 -12.59 28.23
CA TYR A 237 -6.68 -13.29 29.23
C TYR A 237 -6.31 -14.78 29.30
N GLN A 238 -6.16 -15.45 28.16
CA GLN A 238 -5.72 -16.85 28.08
C GLN A 238 -4.35 -17.02 28.74
N ASN A 239 -3.39 -16.16 28.43
CA ASN A 239 -2.05 -16.22 29.01
C ASN A 239 -2.05 -16.05 30.54
N SER A 240 -2.92 -15.18 31.05
CA SER A 240 -3.06 -14.96 32.50
C SER A 240 -3.50 -16.23 33.26
N TYR A 241 -4.26 -17.12 32.61
CA TYR A 241 -4.80 -18.34 33.23
C TYR A 241 -4.23 -19.64 32.67
N GLU A 242 -3.30 -19.60 31.70
CA GLU A 242 -2.73 -20.77 31.04
C GLU A 242 -2.12 -21.76 32.04
N ARG A 243 -1.44 -21.25 33.09
CA ARG A 243 -0.83 -22.09 34.13
C ARG A 243 -1.88 -22.81 34.97
N GLU A 244 -2.92 -22.09 35.40
CA GLU A 244 -4.01 -22.67 36.19
C GLU A 244 -4.79 -23.70 35.37
N TRP A 245 -5.07 -23.39 34.10
CA TRP A 245 -5.70 -24.32 33.17
C TRP A 245 -4.88 -25.59 32.99
N SER A 246 -3.57 -25.47 32.78
CA SER A 246 -2.68 -26.62 32.62
C SER A 246 -2.71 -27.56 33.83
N LEU A 247 -2.78 -27.01 35.05
CA LEU A 247 -2.90 -27.79 36.28
C LEU A 247 -4.25 -28.51 36.34
N HIS A 248 -5.34 -27.77 36.14
CA HIS A 248 -6.71 -28.32 36.15
C HIS A 248 -6.91 -29.40 35.07
N TYR A 249 -6.40 -29.17 33.85
CA TYR A 249 -6.45 -30.12 32.74
C TYR A 249 -5.78 -31.45 33.09
N ASN A 250 -4.62 -31.41 33.77
CA ASN A 250 -3.91 -32.60 34.21
C ASN A 250 -4.69 -33.37 35.28
N GLU A 251 -5.34 -32.67 36.22
CA GLU A 251 -6.21 -33.28 37.24
C GLU A 251 -7.45 -33.97 36.64
N LEU A 252 -8.02 -33.41 35.58
CA LEU A 252 -9.13 -34.02 34.84
C LEU A 252 -8.73 -35.33 34.15
N HIS A 253 -7.45 -35.45 33.74
CA HIS A 253 -6.91 -36.62 33.04
C HIS A 253 -6.47 -37.76 33.95
N THR A 254 -6.13 -37.48 35.22
CA THR A 254 -5.75 -38.50 36.20
C THR A 254 -6.97 -39.22 36.80
N ASN A 255 -8.14 -38.59 36.76
CA ASN A 255 -9.39 -39.17 37.25
C ASN A 255 -10.09 -40.02 36.14
N ALA A 256 -10.15 -41.34 36.34
CA ALA A 256 -10.70 -42.30 35.38
C ALA A 256 -12.19 -42.05 35.01
N ASN A 257 -12.97 -41.45 35.92
CA ASN A 257 -14.38 -41.12 35.68
C ASN A 257 -14.58 -39.85 34.84
N THR A 258 -13.60 -38.94 34.79
CA THR A 258 -13.64 -37.67 34.02
C THR A 258 -12.90 -37.75 32.69
N GLN A 259 -12.15 -38.83 32.45
CA GLN A 259 -11.31 -39.01 31.26
C GLN A 259 -12.10 -38.97 29.94
N LYS A 260 -13.38 -39.39 29.94
CA LYS A 260 -14.28 -39.27 28.77
C LYS A 260 -14.75 -37.84 28.49
N LEU A 261 -14.80 -36.97 29.50
CA LEU A 261 -15.11 -35.53 29.33
C LEU A 261 -13.87 -34.73 28.92
N ALA A 262 -12.67 -35.21 29.25
CA ALA A 262 -11.42 -34.49 29.04
C ALA A 262 -10.92 -34.54 27.58
N THR A 263 -11.38 -35.51 26.78
CA THR A 263 -10.94 -35.71 25.38
C THR A 263 -11.42 -34.64 24.40
N THR A 264 -12.39 -33.80 24.78
CA THR A 264 -12.90 -32.71 23.93
C THR A 264 -12.29 -31.36 24.29
N LEU A 265 -11.48 -31.28 25.36
CA LEU A 265 -10.94 -30.01 25.87
C LEU A 265 -9.54 -29.74 25.33
N PRO A 266 -9.19 -28.47 25.10
CA PRO A 266 -7.86 -28.12 24.61
C PRO A 266 -6.82 -28.24 25.72
N LYS A 267 -5.66 -28.85 25.42
CA LYS A 267 -4.55 -28.98 26.36
C LYS A 267 -3.97 -27.63 26.80
N SER A 268 -4.01 -26.64 25.92
CA SER A 268 -3.57 -25.26 26.17
C SER A 268 -4.75 -24.32 25.96
N LEU A 269 -4.85 -23.30 26.81
CA LEU A 269 -5.86 -22.25 26.69
C LEU A 269 -5.46 -21.22 25.62
N LEU A 270 -4.17 -21.13 25.30
CA LEU A 270 -3.66 -20.24 24.26
C LEU A 270 -4.25 -20.56 22.89
N MET A 271 -4.56 -19.51 22.13
CA MET A 271 -5.10 -19.58 20.76
C MET A 271 -6.43 -20.32 20.63
N GLN A 272 -7.11 -20.60 21.73
CA GLN A 272 -8.43 -21.19 21.68
C GLN A 272 -9.47 -20.14 21.26
N PRO A 273 -10.51 -20.54 20.52
CA PRO A 273 -11.61 -19.63 20.25
C PRO A 273 -12.30 -19.21 21.56
N LEU A 274 -13.03 -18.10 21.52
CA LEU A 274 -13.71 -17.53 22.68
C LEU A 274 -14.64 -18.54 23.38
N CYS A 275 -15.34 -19.37 22.62
CA CYS A 275 -16.23 -20.41 23.16
C CYS A 275 -15.48 -21.44 24.01
N GLU A 276 -14.35 -21.96 23.52
CA GLU A 276 -13.51 -22.92 24.24
C GLU A 276 -12.85 -22.29 25.45
N THR A 277 -12.45 -21.01 25.32
CA THR A 277 -11.89 -20.25 26.44
C THR A 277 -12.93 -20.09 27.55
N LEU A 278 -14.16 -19.66 27.23
CA LEU A 278 -15.24 -19.55 28.20
C LEU A 278 -15.59 -20.91 28.82
N SER A 279 -15.65 -21.98 28.02
CA SER A 279 -15.88 -23.34 28.50
C SER A 279 -14.84 -23.76 29.55
N ALA A 280 -13.56 -23.54 29.28
CA ALA A 280 -12.47 -23.81 30.22
C ALA A 280 -12.61 -22.98 31.52
N LEU A 281 -12.91 -21.69 31.41
CA LEU A 281 -13.07 -20.80 32.57
C LEU A 281 -14.24 -21.21 33.47
N VAL A 282 -15.40 -21.54 32.88
CA VAL A 282 -16.59 -22.01 33.62
C VAL A 282 -16.28 -23.28 34.40
N ARG A 283 -15.53 -24.20 33.79
CA ARG A 283 -15.13 -25.46 34.41
C ARG A 283 -14.15 -25.25 35.56
N MET A 284 -13.17 -24.36 35.40
CA MET A 284 -12.22 -24.06 36.48
C MET A 284 -12.89 -23.35 37.68
N ASP A 285 -13.86 -22.46 37.44
CA ASP A 285 -14.55 -21.73 38.50
C ASP A 285 -15.64 -22.55 39.18
N HIS A 286 -16.20 -23.55 38.49
CA HIS A 286 -17.42 -24.25 38.89
C HIS A 286 -18.56 -23.31 39.31
N SER A 287 -18.59 -22.07 38.77
CA SER A 287 -19.50 -21.02 39.20
C SER A 287 -19.59 -19.90 38.15
N LEU A 288 -20.80 -19.37 37.94
CA LEU A 288 -21.08 -18.20 37.09
C LEU A 288 -21.54 -16.96 37.90
N LYS A 289 -21.19 -16.91 39.18
CA LYS A 289 -21.45 -15.74 40.02
C LYS A 289 -20.78 -14.47 39.45
N SER A 290 -21.26 -13.32 39.91
CA SER A 290 -20.67 -12.02 39.59
C SER A 290 -19.17 -12.03 39.85
N ASN A 291 -18.39 -11.59 38.86
CA ASN A 291 -16.93 -11.59 38.81
C ASN A 291 -16.26 -12.96 38.59
N SER A 292 -16.99 -14.00 38.17
CA SER A 292 -16.37 -15.22 37.61
C SER A 292 -15.50 -14.86 36.40
N ARG A 293 -14.47 -15.66 36.12
CA ARG A 293 -13.54 -15.40 35.02
C ARG A 293 -14.26 -15.35 33.68
N ALA A 294 -15.23 -16.25 33.49
CA ALA A 294 -16.07 -16.25 32.30
C ALA A 294 -16.89 -14.96 32.15
N GLU A 295 -17.53 -14.47 33.22
CA GLU A 295 -18.30 -13.21 33.18
C GLU A 295 -17.39 -11.99 32.92
N VAL A 296 -16.19 -11.95 33.53
CA VAL A 296 -15.21 -10.89 33.30
C VAL A 296 -14.74 -10.88 31.85
N LEU A 297 -14.42 -12.05 31.27
CA LEU A 297 -14.05 -12.15 29.85
C LEU A 297 -15.20 -11.72 28.94
N GLY A 298 -16.42 -12.16 29.21
CA GLY A 298 -17.61 -11.78 28.44
C GLY A 298 -17.83 -10.27 28.40
N LYS A 299 -17.65 -9.58 29.55
CA LYS A 299 -17.70 -8.11 29.64
C LYS A 299 -16.57 -7.44 28.85
N LYS A 300 -15.33 -7.95 28.96
CA LYS A 300 -14.17 -7.41 28.21
C LYS A 300 -14.35 -7.53 26.70
N CYS A 301 -14.93 -8.64 26.23
CA CYS A 301 -15.22 -8.90 24.82
C CYS A 301 -16.57 -8.30 24.36
N LYS A 302 -17.31 -7.59 25.23
CA LYS A 302 -18.60 -6.95 24.91
C LYS A 302 -19.63 -7.92 24.28
N ILE A 303 -19.65 -9.16 24.75
CA ILE A 303 -20.58 -10.18 24.27
C ILE A 303 -22.01 -9.82 24.71
N ALA A 304 -23.00 -9.99 23.83
CA ALA A 304 -24.40 -9.80 24.20
C ALA A 304 -24.86 -10.85 25.23
N ASP A 305 -25.71 -10.48 26.19
CA ASP A 305 -26.17 -11.38 27.27
C ASP A 305 -26.73 -12.72 26.75
N GLU A 306 -27.52 -12.69 25.67
CA GLU A 306 -28.08 -13.90 25.05
C GLU A 306 -26.99 -14.77 24.40
N GLN A 307 -25.98 -14.18 23.77
CA GLN A 307 -24.85 -14.93 23.21
C GLN A 307 -24.02 -15.55 24.32
N PHE A 308 -23.70 -14.78 25.36
CA PHE A 308 -22.98 -15.27 26.54
C PHE A 308 -23.72 -16.44 27.17
N LYS A 309 -25.05 -16.32 27.35
CA LYS A 309 -25.92 -17.38 27.85
C LYS A 309 -25.74 -18.69 27.07
N TRP A 310 -25.83 -18.65 25.74
CA TRP A 310 -25.67 -19.86 24.92
C TRP A 310 -24.27 -20.46 24.99
N LEU A 311 -23.23 -19.62 25.10
CA LEU A 311 -21.84 -20.07 25.18
C LEU A 311 -21.51 -20.80 26.50
N VAL A 312 -22.26 -20.54 27.57
CA VAL A 312 -21.99 -21.14 28.90
C VAL A 312 -22.92 -22.29 29.27
N VAL A 313 -23.98 -22.56 28.51
CA VAL A 313 -24.93 -23.66 28.82
C VAL A 313 -24.26 -25.02 28.77
N GLU A 314 -23.57 -25.33 27.66
CA GLU A 314 -22.88 -26.62 27.51
C GLU A 314 -21.85 -26.89 28.62
N PRO A 315 -20.92 -25.96 28.94
CA PRO A 315 -19.95 -26.21 29.99
C PRO A 315 -20.58 -26.35 31.37
N LEU A 316 -21.70 -25.67 31.68
CA LEU A 316 -22.43 -25.85 32.94
C LEU A 316 -23.06 -27.25 33.04
N VAL A 317 -23.70 -27.71 31.97
CA VAL A 317 -24.29 -29.06 31.90
C VAL A 317 -23.21 -30.11 32.07
N GLN A 318 -22.08 -29.96 31.38
CA GLN A 318 -20.94 -30.87 31.48
C GLN A 318 -20.27 -30.83 32.85
N SER A 319 -20.34 -29.70 33.56
CA SER A 319 -19.84 -29.54 34.94
C SER A 319 -20.88 -29.93 36.00
N GLN A 320 -22.08 -30.35 35.60
CA GLN A 320 -23.22 -30.65 36.48
C GLN A 320 -23.59 -29.51 37.44
N ASN A 321 -23.33 -28.26 37.05
CA ASN A 321 -23.66 -27.08 37.84
C ASN A 321 -25.09 -26.64 37.54
N TRP A 322 -26.05 -27.33 38.15
CA TRP A 322 -27.48 -27.12 37.95
C TRP A 322 -27.97 -25.80 38.53
N ASP A 323 -27.40 -25.34 39.64
CA ASP A 323 -27.82 -24.12 40.33
C ASP A 323 -27.61 -22.88 39.44
N ASP A 324 -26.43 -22.76 38.82
CA ASP A 324 -26.14 -21.65 37.92
C ASP A 324 -26.86 -21.78 36.59
N LEU A 325 -27.06 -23.01 36.08
CA LEU A 325 -27.86 -23.26 34.88
C LEU A 325 -29.32 -22.82 35.09
N GLU A 326 -29.91 -23.18 36.22
CA GLU A 326 -31.26 -22.79 36.60
C GLU A 326 -31.37 -21.26 36.71
N SER A 327 -30.44 -20.61 37.42
CA SER A 327 -30.38 -19.14 37.53
C SER A 327 -30.29 -18.45 36.17
N LEU A 328 -29.46 -18.98 35.26
CA LEU A 328 -29.23 -18.46 33.92
C LEU A 328 -30.45 -18.65 32.99
N VAL A 329 -31.17 -19.77 33.12
CA VAL A 329 -32.37 -20.07 32.33
C VAL A 329 -33.59 -19.31 32.87
N LEU A 330 -33.79 -19.29 34.20
CA LEU A 330 -34.98 -18.74 34.86
C LEU A 330 -34.95 -17.22 35.06
N LYS A 331 -33.80 -16.55 34.93
CA LYS A 331 -33.68 -15.07 35.01
C LYS A 331 -34.66 -14.29 34.12
N LYS A 332 -35.30 -14.93 33.13
CA LYS A 332 -36.28 -14.31 32.23
C LYS A 332 -37.75 -14.38 32.70
N VAL A 333 -38.07 -15.07 33.79
CA VAL A 333 -39.48 -15.28 34.24
C VAL A 333 -39.97 -14.19 35.20
N SER A 334 -39.10 -13.41 35.83
CA SER A 334 -39.49 -12.44 36.88
C SER A 334 -40.02 -11.08 36.37
N ARG A 335 -40.37 -10.93 35.08
CA ARG A 335 -40.85 -9.66 34.52
C ARG A 335 -42.37 -9.50 34.41
N PHE A 336 -43.17 -10.44 34.91
CA PHE A 336 -44.63 -10.30 34.93
C PHE A 336 -45.25 -10.90 36.19
N ILE A 337 -45.10 -10.22 37.32
CA ILE A 337 -46.15 -10.21 38.36
C ILE A 337 -46.16 -8.78 38.94
N THR A 338 -47.02 -7.93 38.39
CA THR A 338 -47.53 -6.71 39.04
C THR A 338 -48.93 -6.97 39.52
#